data_AF-C3S349-F1
#
_entry.id   AF-C3S349-F1
#
_cell.length_a   1.000
_cell.length_b   1.000
_cell.length_c   1.000
_cell.angle_alpha   90.00
_cell.angle_beta   90.00
_cell.angle_gamma   90.00
#
_symmetry.space_group_name_H-M   'P 1'
#
loop_
_entity.id
_entity.type
_entity.pdbx_description
1 polymer ?
#
loop_
_entity_poly.entity_id
_entity_poly.type
_entity_poly.pdbx_seq_one_letter_code
_entity_poly.pdbx_strand_id
1 'polypeptide(L)'
;EENFNGYFGATDATMELPEDFKRYGIALESRYGYEKFDPRYDLSQNPNEPYRFGYVVEIDPADPQSMPVKRTALGRFKHENAAVVLAADGRPVVYLGDDERGEFLYKWVGAQVYAAGGDTSTLLDEGQLYAAKFDTDGTGRWVALTPEATGMDAAMICIHTRQAASAVGATTMDRPEWVAVNPVAIEGYCALTNNSRRKAGATNAGGDPVEPIEGSPNPRAENRYGQILRWYPDADDHASDTFAWDLYVM
;
A
#
# COMPACT_ATOMS: atom_id res chain seq x y z
N GLU A 1 1.22 -9.37 2.42
CA GLU A 1 1.97 -9.52 3.69
C GLU A 1 1.85 -8.19 4.42
N GLU A 2 1.35 -8.18 5.66
CA GLU A 2 0.97 -6.94 6.35
C GLU A 2 2.02 -6.54 7.41
N ASN A 3 1.86 -6.93 8.69
CA ASN A 3 2.78 -6.59 9.79
C ASN A 3 4.12 -7.37 9.79
N PHE A 4 4.81 -7.45 8.65
CA PHE A 4 6.07 -8.19 8.50
C PHE A 4 7.23 -7.61 9.34
N ASN A 5 7.22 -6.30 9.57
CA ASN A 5 8.27 -5.57 10.28
C ASN A 5 8.47 -6.08 11.72
N GLY A 6 7.41 -6.55 12.38
CA GLY A 6 7.46 -7.02 13.76
C GLY A 6 8.19 -8.36 13.97
N TYR A 7 8.55 -9.06 12.90
CA TYR A 7 9.24 -10.35 12.97
C TYR A 7 10.77 -10.24 12.96
N PHE A 8 11.30 -9.06 12.63
CA PHE A 8 12.74 -8.82 12.52
C PHE A 8 13.26 -8.05 13.72
N GLY A 9 14.44 -8.44 14.20
CA GLY A 9 15.14 -7.79 15.31
C GLY A 9 16.64 -8.02 15.18
N ALA A 10 17.44 -7.53 16.12
CA ALA A 10 18.89 -7.67 16.10
C ALA A 10 19.40 -8.31 17.39
N THR A 11 20.34 -9.25 17.27
CA THR A 11 21.09 -9.73 18.44
C THR A 11 22.20 -8.76 18.86
N ASP A 12 22.74 -7.99 17.92
CA ASP A 12 23.60 -6.83 18.19
C ASP A 12 22.75 -5.57 18.43
N ALA A 13 22.53 -5.22 19.69
CA ALA A 13 21.79 -4.03 20.10
C ALA A 13 22.51 -2.70 19.79
N THR A 14 23.73 -2.74 19.26
CA THR A 14 24.53 -1.56 18.91
C THR A 14 24.59 -1.28 17.41
N MET A 15 24.05 -2.18 16.58
CA MET A 15 24.05 -1.99 15.14
C MET A 15 23.29 -0.72 14.73
N GLU A 16 23.81 -0.01 13.73
CA GLU A 16 23.08 1.05 13.07
C GLU A 16 22.10 0.44 12.07
N LEU A 17 20.82 0.81 12.19
CA LEU A 17 19.80 0.38 11.24
C LEU A 17 19.85 1.26 9.98
N PRO A 18 19.58 0.70 8.79
CA PRO A 18 19.31 1.49 7.59
C PRO A 18 18.25 2.56 7.85
N GLU A 19 18.44 3.77 7.31
CA GLU A 19 17.56 4.92 7.60
C GLU A 19 16.09 4.64 7.24
N ASP A 20 15.88 3.93 6.13
CA ASP A 20 14.57 3.57 5.61
C ASP A 20 13.80 2.57 6.48
N PHE A 21 14.48 1.84 7.38
CA PHE A 21 13.81 0.92 8.31
C PHE A 21 12.82 1.63 9.21
N LYS A 22 13.14 2.86 9.61
CA LYS A 22 12.24 3.71 10.39
C LYS A 22 10.91 3.91 9.69
N ARG A 23 10.91 4.04 8.35
CA ARG A 23 9.69 4.22 7.55
C ARG A 23 8.78 3.00 7.55
N TYR A 24 9.33 1.81 7.73
CA TYR A 24 8.58 0.55 7.80
C TYR A 24 8.38 0.04 9.24
N GLY A 25 8.83 0.80 10.24
CA GLY A 25 8.74 0.44 11.65
C GLY A 25 9.56 -0.80 12.00
N ILE A 26 10.69 -1.03 11.33
CA ILE A 26 11.65 -2.08 11.69
C ILE A 26 12.59 -1.51 12.76
N ALA A 27 12.80 -2.26 13.83
CA ALA A 27 13.59 -1.85 14.99
C ALA A 27 14.53 -2.97 15.45
N LEU A 28 15.44 -2.65 16.38
CA LEU A 28 16.36 -3.62 16.98
C LEU A 28 15.63 -4.68 17.82
N GLU A 29 14.50 -4.32 18.43
CA GLU A 29 13.66 -5.24 19.18
C GLU A 29 12.49 -5.71 18.31
N SER A 30 12.39 -7.03 18.10
CA SER A 30 11.26 -7.65 17.41
C SER A 30 10.14 -8.00 18.40
N ARG A 31 8.93 -8.21 17.87
CA ARG A 31 7.77 -8.61 18.70
C ARG A 31 7.87 -10.04 19.23
N TYR A 32 8.53 -10.93 18.48
CA TYR A 32 8.48 -12.37 18.73
C TYR A 32 9.83 -12.98 19.14
N GLY A 33 10.92 -12.24 19.01
CA GLY A 33 12.26 -12.70 19.41
C GLY A 33 12.87 -13.74 18.47
N TYR A 34 12.43 -13.83 17.21
CA TYR A 34 12.88 -14.87 16.26
C TYR A 34 14.36 -14.77 15.92
N GLU A 35 14.91 -13.56 15.91
CA GLU A 35 16.34 -13.28 15.68
C GLU A 35 17.27 -14.05 16.63
N LYS A 36 16.79 -14.45 17.81
CA LYS A 36 17.56 -15.19 18.81
C LYS A 36 17.74 -16.67 18.46
N PHE A 37 16.97 -17.18 17.50
CA PHE A 37 16.87 -18.61 17.21
C PHE A 37 16.99 -18.94 15.72
N ASP A 38 16.64 -18.01 14.83
CA ASP A 38 16.78 -18.16 13.37
C ASP A 38 17.53 -16.94 12.81
N PRO A 39 18.79 -17.11 12.33
CA PRO A 39 19.60 -16.03 11.79
C PRO A 39 18.93 -15.23 10.68
N ARG A 40 17.97 -15.82 9.96
CA ARG A 40 17.23 -15.13 8.90
C ARG A 40 16.50 -13.89 9.41
N TYR A 41 16.00 -13.91 10.64
CA TYR A 41 15.31 -12.77 11.25
C TYR A 41 16.23 -11.81 12.01
N ASP A 42 17.53 -12.14 12.13
CA ASP A 42 18.54 -11.31 12.78
C ASP A 42 19.10 -10.27 11.80
N LEU A 43 18.72 -9.02 11.99
CA LEU A 43 19.15 -7.87 11.21
C LEU A 43 20.67 -7.66 11.24
N SER A 44 21.34 -8.08 12.32
CA SER A 44 22.79 -7.97 12.43
C SER A 44 23.53 -8.97 11.52
N GLN A 45 22.82 -9.99 11.03
CA GLN A 45 23.35 -11.02 10.12
C GLN A 45 22.77 -10.90 8.71
N ASN A 46 21.47 -10.63 8.61
CA ASN A 46 20.72 -10.59 7.35
C ASN A 46 19.95 -9.27 7.21
N PRO A 47 20.64 -8.12 7.09
CA PRO A 47 20.01 -6.80 7.04
C PRO A 47 19.12 -6.60 5.81
N ASN A 48 19.31 -7.37 4.74
CA ASN A 48 18.48 -7.28 3.54
C ASN A 48 17.23 -8.16 3.58
N GLU A 49 17.11 -9.07 4.56
CA GLU A 49 15.98 -9.99 4.62
C GLU A 49 14.63 -9.28 4.75
N PRO A 50 14.46 -8.19 5.53
CA PRO A 50 13.21 -7.44 5.56
C PRO A 50 12.75 -6.89 4.21
N TYR A 51 13.67 -6.65 3.26
CA TYR A 51 13.32 -6.19 1.90
C TYR A 51 12.68 -7.28 1.04
N ARG A 52 12.74 -8.54 1.47
CA ARG A 52 12.10 -9.69 0.82
C ARG A 52 10.69 -9.96 1.35
N PHE A 53 10.17 -9.13 2.25
CA PHE A 53 8.80 -9.20 2.80
C PHE A 53 8.07 -7.88 2.64
N GLY A 54 6.74 -7.93 2.80
CA GLY A 54 5.83 -6.80 2.60
C GLY A 54 5.26 -6.74 1.19
N TYR A 55 5.07 -7.89 0.53
CA TYR A 55 4.54 -7.98 -0.83
C TYR A 55 3.18 -8.68 -0.87
N VAL A 56 2.45 -8.46 -1.96
CA VAL A 56 1.39 -9.38 -2.41
C VAL A 56 2.06 -10.65 -2.94
N VAL A 57 1.54 -11.80 -2.52
CA VAL A 57 2.02 -13.13 -2.95
C VAL A 57 0.91 -13.83 -3.69
N GLU A 58 1.15 -14.15 -4.96
CA GLU A 58 0.22 -14.92 -5.78
C GLU A 58 0.45 -16.41 -5.58
N ILE A 59 -0.65 -17.15 -5.41
CA ILE A 59 -0.68 -18.59 -5.15
C ILE A 59 -1.65 -19.19 -6.16
N ASP A 60 -1.24 -20.28 -6.82
CA ASP A 60 -2.17 -21.09 -7.61
C ASP A 60 -2.76 -22.19 -6.72
N PRO A 61 -4.04 -22.09 -6.31
CA PRO A 61 -4.68 -23.10 -5.49
C PRO A 61 -5.03 -24.38 -6.26
N ALA A 62 -4.99 -24.36 -7.60
CA ALA A 62 -5.30 -25.52 -8.43
C ALA A 62 -4.08 -26.43 -8.65
N ASP A 63 -2.86 -25.89 -8.53
CA ASP A 63 -1.61 -26.64 -8.62
C ASP A 63 -0.85 -26.65 -7.28
N PRO A 64 -0.88 -27.75 -6.51
CA PRO A 64 -0.16 -27.86 -5.24
C PRO A 64 1.37 -27.96 -5.39
N GLN A 65 1.91 -28.07 -6.61
CA GLN A 65 3.35 -28.01 -6.88
C GLN A 65 3.80 -26.62 -7.36
N SER A 66 2.86 -25.71 -7.60
CA SER A 66 3.18 -24.34 -7.98
C SER A 66 3.99 -23.64 -6.88
N MET A 67 4.94 -22.82 -7.29
CA MET A 67 5.71 -21.99 -6.37
C MET A 67 5.02 -20.63 -6.26
N PRO A 68 4.59 -20.20 -5.07
CA PRO A 68 4.04 -18.85 -4.87
C PRO A 68 5.03 -17.76 -5.31
N VAL A 69 4.52 -16.68 -5.91
CA VAL A 69 5.33 -15.61 -6.47
C VAL A 69 5.04 -14.29 -5.76
N LYS A 70 6.08 -13.61 -5.26
CA LYS A 70 5.96 -12.25 -4.73
C LYS A 70 5.89 -11.27 -5.89
N ARG A 71 4.78 -10.53 -6.02
CA ARG A 71 4.54 -9.60 -7.12
C ARG A 71 5.06 -8.21 -6.76
N THR A 72 6.34 -7.97 -7.01
CA THR A 72 7.04 -6.74 -6.59
C THR A 72 6.52 -5.48 -7.29
N ALA A 73 5.93 -5.62 -8.48
CA ALA A 73 5.35 -4.49 -9.23
C ALA A 73 4.18 -3.82 -8.49
N LEU A 74 3.52 -4.53 -7.56
CA LEU A 74 2.46 -4.00 -6.70
C LEU A 74 3.00 -3.21 -5.50
N GLY A 75 4.33 -3.08 -5.37
CA GLY A 75 5.00 -2.32 -4.32
C GLY A 75 5.15 -3.08 -3.01
N ARG A 76 5.98 -2.51 -2.12
CA ARG A 76 6.30 -3.06 -0.81
C ARG A 76 5.79 -2.16 0.31
N PHE A 77 4.89 -2.68 1.14
CA PHE A 77 4.31 -2.01 2.31
C PHE A 77 3.50 -3.01 3.14
N LYS A 78 2.71 -2.55 4.11
CA LYS A 78 1.89 -3.41 4.97
C LYS A 78 0.54 -3.65 4.29
N HIS A 79 0.56 -4.50 3.26
CA HIS A 79 -0.61 -4.84 2.45
C HIS A 79 -1.67 -5.52 3.30
N GLU A 80 -2.85 -4.92 3.41
CA GLU A 80 -4.00 -5.54 4.08
C GLU A 80 -4.68 -6.57 3.17
N ASN A 81 -5.25 -6.12 2.05
CA ASN A 81 -5.80 -6.98 1.00
C ASN A 81 -5.43 -6.47 -0.40
N ALA A 82 -5.84 -7.21 -1.43
CA ALA A 82 -5.68 -6.82 -2.83
C ALA A 82 -7.03 -6.95 -3.56
N ALA A 83 -7.67 -5.82 -3.85
CA ALA A 83 -8.97 -5.80 -4.54
C ALA A 83 -8.76 -5.72 -6.05
N VAL A 84 -9.08 -6.80 -6.76
CA VAL A 84 -8.85 -6.93 -8.20
C VAL A 84 -10.12 -6.62 -8.98
N VAL A 85 -9.99 -5.85 -10.06
CA VAL A 85 -11.03 -5.57 -11.05
C VAL A 85 -10.41 -5.45 -12.44
N LEU A 86 -11.22 -5.47 -13.49
CA LEU A 86 -10.75 -5.18 -14.85
C LEU A 86 -11.10 -3.73 -15.21
N ALA A 87 -10.15 -3.05 -15.85
CA ALA A 87 -10.41 -1.80 -16.56
C ALA A 87 -11.33 -2.03 -17.76
N ALA A 88 -11.86 -0.95 -18.34
CA ALA A 88 -12.75 -1.02 -19.51
C ALA A 88 -12.08 -1.68 -20.73
N ASP A 89 -10.76 -1.58 -20.83
CA ASP A 89 -9.94 -2.22 -21.87
C ASP A 89 -9.44 -3.63 -21.53
N GLY A 90 -9.86 -4.18 -20.39
CA GLY A 90 -9.56 -5.55 -19.95
C GLY A 90 -8.22 -5.72 -19.23
N ARG A 91 -7.45 -4.66 -18.98
CA ARG A 91 -6.25 -4.74 -18.14
C ARG A 91 -6.65 -4.94 -16.66
N PRO A 92 -5.91 -5.76 -15.88
CA PRO A 92 -6.16 -5.91 -14.46
C PRO A 92 -5.79 -4.62 -13.71
N VAL A 93 -6.64 -4.24 -12.77
CA VAL A 93 -6.43 -3.17 -11.80
C VAL A 93 -6.47 -3.78 -10.41
N VAL A 94 -5.52 -3.39 -9.56
CA VAL A 94 -5.44 -3.85 -8.17
C VAL A 94 -5.40 -2.64 -7.24
N TYR A 95 -6.41 -2.51 -6.37
CA TYR A 95 -6.41 -1.51 -5.30
C TYR A 95 -5.87 -2.12 -4.01
N LEU A 96 -5.03 -1.37 -3.30
CA LEU A 96 -4.19 -1.86 -2.19
C LEU A 96 -4.17 -0.84 -1.04
N GLY A 97 -4.53 -1.26 0.16
CA GLY A 97 -4.39 -0.48 1.39
C GLY A 97 -3.07 -0.79 2.12
N ASP A 98 -2.41 0.25 2.65
CA ASP A 98 -1.27 0.13 3.56
C ASP A 98 -1.72 0.40 5.00
N ASP A 99 -1.93 -0.67 5.78
CA ASP A 99 -2.48 -0.56 7.13
C ASP A 99 -1.44 -0.05 8.14
N GLU A 100 -1.22 1.25 8.09
CA GLU A 100 -0.56 1.99 9.15
C GLU A 100 -1.10 3.42 9.20
N ARG A 101 -1.03 4.02 10.39
CA ARG A 101 -1.56 5.37 10.62
C ARG A 101 -0.79 6.39 9.78
N GLY A 102 -1.50 7.07 8.90
CA GLY A 102 -0.93 8.11 8.05
C GLY A 102 -0.17 7.58 6.85
N GLU A 103 -0.27 6.29 6.52
CA GLU A 103 0.18 5.76 5.24
C GLU A 103 -0.97 5.80 4.21
N PHE A 104 -0.82 5.13 3.07
CA PHE A 104 -1.50 5.51 1.84
C PHE A 104 -2.43 4.43 1.26
N LEU A 105 -3.26 4.85 0.31
CA LEU A 105 -4.04 3.99 -0.57
C LEU A 105 -3.39 3.97 -1.96
N TYR A 106 -3.29 2.81 -2.58
CA TYR A 106 -2.63 2.60 -3.86
C TYR A 106 -3.55 1.96 -4.90
N LYS A 107 -3.22 2.21 -6.18
CA LYS A 107 -3.80 1.57 -7.36
C LYS A 107 -2.65 1.05 -8.21
N TRP A 108 -2.74 -0.17 -8.71
CA TRP A 108 -1.84 -0.70 -9.73
C TRP A 108 -2.65 -1.04 -10.99
N VAL A 109 -2.13 -0.70 -12.16
CA VAL A 109 -2.76 -1.00 -13.46
C VAL A 109 -1.79 -1.80 -14.32
N GLY A 110 -2.21 -2.98 -14.77
CA GLY A 110 -1.36 -3.87 -15.56
C GLY A 110 -1.08 -3.37 -16.97
N ALA A 111 0.01 -3.89 -17.55
CA ALA A 111 0.40 -3.62 -18.94
C ALA A 111 -0.27 -4.60 -19.93
N GLN A 112 -0.67 -5.78 -19.46
CA GLN A 112 -1.25 -6.85 -20.27
C GLN A 112 -2.76 -6.96 -20.05
N VAL A 113 -3.49 -7.42 -21.06
CA VAL A 113 -4.95 -7.60 -21.01
C VAL A 113 -5.26 -9.01 -20.51
N TYR A 114 -6.23 -9.12 -19.60
CA TYR A 114 -6.78 -10.41 -19.20
C TYR A 114 -7.60 -11.02 -20.34
N ALA A 115 -7.34 -12.28 -20.65
CA ALA A 115 -8.14 -13.07 -21.59
C ALA A 115 -8.65 -14.34 -20.89
N ALA A 116 -9.95 -14.59 -20.97
CA ALA A 116 -10.55 -15.79 -20.39
C ALA A 116 -9.94 -17.07 -20.99
N GLY A 117 -9.40 -17.94 -20.14
CA GLY A 117 -8.68 -19.16 -20.55
C GLY A 117 -7.28 -18.93 -21.09
N GLY A 118 -6.79 -17.68 -21.09
CA GLY A 118 -5.40 -17.34 -21.39
C GLY A 118 -4.46 -17.60 -20.22
N ASP A 119 -3.16 -17.47 -20.48
CA ASP A 119 -2.14 -17.51 -19.43
C ASP A 119 -2.21 -16.26 -18.56
N THR A 120 -2.33 -16.45 -17.24
CA THR A 120 -2.40 -15.37 -16.26
C THR A 120 -1.12 -15.20 -15.46
N SER A 121 -0.12 -16.07 -15.67
CA SER A 121 1.06 -16.22 -14.81
C SER A 121 1.97 -14.98 -14.76
N THR A 122 1.88 -14.09 -15.74
CA THR A 122 2.69 -12.85 -15.83
C THR A 122 1.85 -11.58 -15.79
N LEU A 123 0.53 -11.66 -15.59
CA LEU A 123 -0.35 -10.50 -15.67
C LEU A 123 -0.05 -9.41 -14.65
N LEU A 124 0.63 -9.75 -13.54
CA LEU A 124 0.96 -8.86 -12.44
C LEU A 124 2.45 -8.45 -12.39
N ASP A 125 3.24 -8.81 -13.40
CA ASP A 125 4.68 -8.52 -13.42
C ASP A 125 5.01 -7.14 -13.98
N GLU A 126 4.21 -6.65 -14.91
CA GLU A 126 4.42 -5.37 -15.60
C GLU A 126 3.17 -4.50 -15.55
N GLY A 127 3.35 -3.23 -15.17
CA GLY A 127 2.28 -2.26 -15.01
C GLY A 127 2.78 -0.99 -14.35
N GLN A 128 1.84 -0.14 -13.95
CA GLN A 128 2.12 1.13 -13.28
C GLN A 128 1.45 1.16 -11.90
N LEU A 129 2.25 1.45 -10.88
CA LEU A 129 1.78 1.69 -9.51
C LEU A 129 1.50 3.19 -9.31
N TYR A 130 0.43 3.50 -8.57
CA TYR A 130 -0.04 4.84 -8.27
C TYR A 130 -0.36 4.97 -6.78
N ALA A 131 -0.21 6.17 -6.24
CA ALA A 131 -0.68 6.53 -4.90
C ALA A 131 -1.84 7.53 -4.98
N ALA A 132 -2.82 7.40 -4.09
CA ALA A 132 -3.99 8.27 -4.07
C ALA A 132 -3.69 9.66 -3.51
N LYS A 133 -4.28 10.68 -4.14
CA LYS A 133 -4.38 12.03 -3.60
C LYS A 133 -5.84 12.49 -3.64
N PHE A 134 -6.35 12.91 -2.49
CA PHE A 134 -7.72 13.38 -2.31
C PHE A 134 -7.71 14.90 -2.13
N ASP A 135 -8.47 15.60 -2.94
CA ASP A 135 -8.71 17.03 -2.84
C ASP A 135 -9.98 17.28 -2.00
N THR A 136 -10.09 18.47 -1.40
CA THR A 136 -11.16 18.78 -0.43
C THR A 136 -12.52 19.12 -1.07
N ASP A 137 -12.61 19.06 -2.39
CA ASP A 137 -13.81 19.33 -3.18
C ASP A 137 -14.56 18.05 -3.59
N GLY A 138 -14.16 16.89 -3.04
CA GLY A 138 -14.74 15.59 -3.39
C GLY A 138 -14.14 14.98 -4.66
N THR A 139 -13.08 15.56 -5.21
CA THR A 139 -12.31 14.97 -6.32
C THR A 139 -10.99 14.40 -5.81
N GLY A 140 -10.39 13.52 -6.61
CA GLY A 140 -9.07 12.97 -6.34
C GLY A 140 -8.41 12.43 -7.59
N ARG A 141 -7.16 12.04 -7.42
CA ARG A 141 -6.31 11.53 -8.49
C ARG A 141 -5.37 10.44 -8.03
N TRP A 142 -5.06 9.53 -8.93
CA TRP A 142 -4.02 8.53 -8.81
C TRP A 142 -2.73 9.13 -9.39
N VAL A 143 -1.73 9.35 -8.53
CA VAL A 143 -0.44 9.91 -8.95
C VAL A 143 0.53 8.77 -9.23
N ALA A 144 1.03 8.68 -10.46
CA ALA A 144 1.93 7.62 -10.88
C ALA A 144 3.27 7.68 -10.13
N LEU A 145 3.73 6.53 -9.64
CA LEU A 145 5.03 6.36 -9.03
C LEU A 145 6.04 5.98 -10.12
N THR A 146 6.58 6.98 -10.79
CA THR A 146 7.62 6.82 -11.84
C THR A 146 8.96 7.37 -11.37
N PRO A 147 10.08 6.98 -12.01
CA PRO A 147 11.37 7.56 -11.70
C PRO A 147 11.41 9.07 -11.82
N GLU A 148 10.73 9.65 -12.82
CA GLU A 148 10.67 11.09 -13.03
C GLU A 148 9.88 11.79 -11.92
N ALA A 149 8.78 11.19 -11.46
CA ALA A 149 7.92 11.79 -10.44
C ALA A 149 8.52 11.69 -9.03
N THR A 150 9.29 10.64 -8.77
CA THR A 150 9.77 10.29 -7.43
C THR A 150 11.26 10.61 -7.22
N GLY A 151 12.03 10.73 -8.31
CA GLY A 151 13.49 10.80 -8.26
C GLY A 151 14.16 9.48 -7.89
N MET A 152 13.44 8.35 -7.94
CA MET A 152 13.92 7.02 -7.55
C MET A 152 14.02 6.08 -8.75
N ASP A 153 14.99 5.18 -8.77
CA ASP A 153 15.00 4.10 -9.77
C ASP A 153 13.76 3.19 -9.62
N ALA A 154 13.30 2.60 -10.72
CA ALA A 154 12.08 1.78 -10.74
C ALA A 154 12.11 0.62 -9.71
N ALA A 155 13.27 -0.03 -9.53
CA ALA A 155 13.44 -1.07 -8.52
C ALA A 155 13.30 -0.51 -7.09
N MET A 156 13.80 0.70 -6.85
CA MET A 156 13.70 1.36 -5.55
C MET A 156 12.29 1.83 -5.25
N ILE A 157 11.50 2.20 -6.26
CA ILE A 157 10.05 2.46 -6.10
C ILE A 157 9.32 1.20 -5.60
N CYS A 158 9.69 0.02 -6.10
CA CYS A 158 9.09 -1.24 -5.67
C CYS A 158 9.45 -1.61 -4.21
N ILE A 159 10.67 -1.29 -3.76
CA ILE A 159 11.16 -1.64 -2.41
C ILE A 159 10.81 -0.58 -1.35
N HIS A 160 10.84 0.69 -1.75
CA HIS A 160 10.62 1.87 -0.92
C HIS A 160 9.35 2.63 -1.34
N THR A 161 8.28 1.88 -1.63
CA THR A 161 7.01 2.40 -2.15
C THR A 161 6.42 3.51 -1.27
N ARG A 162 6.51 3.38 0.07
CA ARG A 162 6.10 4.43 1.00
C ARG A 162 6.83 5.76 0.76
N GLN A 163 8.15 5.73 0.58
CA GLN A 163 8.92 6.95 0.30
C GLN A 163 8.61 7.52 -1.08
N ALA A 164 8.41 6.67 -2.10
CA ALA A 164 7.96 7.10 -3.42
C ALA A 164 6.60 7.81 -3.36
N ALA A 165 5.65 7.28 -2.58
CA ALA A 165 4.34 7.89 -2.37
C ALA A 165 4.42 9.25 -1.62
N SER A 166 5.28 9.36 -0.60
CA SER A 166 5.56 10.65 0.05
C SER A 166 6.16 11.66 -0.93
N ALA A 167 7.08 11.25 -1.80
CA ALA A 167 7.75 12.13 -2.77
C ALA A 167 6.76 12.79 -3.75
N VAL A 168 5.68 12.08 -4.10
CA VAL A 168 4.60 12.61 -4.95
C VAL A 168 3.47 13.28 -4.17
N GLY A 169 3.59 13.35 -2.84
CA GLY A 169 2.63 14.02 -1.95
C GLY A 169 1.28 13.31 -1.86
N ALA A 170 1.27 11.98 -1.78
CA ALA A 170 0.07 11.18 -1.53
C ALA A 170 -0.63 11.59 -0.22
N THR A 171 -1.95 11.43 -0.16
CA THR A 171 -2.73 11.82 1.02
C THR A 171 -2.57 10.81 2.14
N THR A 172 -2.18 11.26 3.34
CA THR A 172 -2.07 10.39 4.52
C THR A 172 -3.44 9.96 5.05
N MET A 173 -3.64 8.66 5.22
CA MET A 173 -4.94 8.05 5.48
C MET A 173 -5.08 7.49 6.90
N ASP A 174 -6.32 7.33 7.36
CA ASP A 174 -6.65 6.68 8.62
C ASP A 174 -6.66 5.16 8.50
N ARG A 175 -5.47 4.55 8.43
CA ARG A 175 -5.28 3.09 8.38
C ARG A 175 -6.17 2.42 7.31
N PRO A 176 -5.81 2.57 6.02
CA PRO A 176 -6.45 1.83 4.94
C PRO A 176 -6.34 0.32 5.20
N GLU A 177 -7.45 -0.29 5.59
CA GLU A 177 -7.56 -1.74 5.71
C GLU A 177 -8.17 -2.29 4.39
N TRP A 178 -9.26 -3.05 4.47
CA TRP A 178 -9.81 -3.74 3.30
C TRP A 178 -10.35 -2.78 2.26
N VAL A 179 -9.98 -3.05 1.01
CA VAL A 179 -10.59 -2.48 -0.18
C VAL A 179 -11.58 -3.49 -0.78
N ALA A 180 -12.72 -2.99 -1.27
CA ALA A 180 -13.67 -3.77 -2.06
C ALA A 180 -14.08 -2.99 -3.31
N VAL A 181 -14.33 -3.71 -4.40
CA VAL A 181 -14.87 -3.18 -5.64
C VAL A 181 -16.30 -3.67 -5.82
N ASN A 182 -17.19 -2.80 -6.30
CA ASN A 182 -18.57 -3.16 -6.54
C ASN A 182 -18.68 -4.02 -7.83
N PRO A 183 -19.34 -5.19 -7.79
CA PRO A 183 -19.46 -6.05 -8.97
C PRO A 183 -20.48 -5.56 -10.02
N VAL A 184 -21.25 -4.51 -9.71
CA VAL A 184 -22.35 -3.99 -10.55
C VAL A 184 -22.11 -2.55 -10.99
N ALA A 185 -21.47 -1.73 -10.15
CA ALA A 185 -21.16 -0.33 -10.43
C ALA A 185 -19.64 -0.10 -10.43
N ILE A 186 -19.16 0.91 -11.15
CA ILE A 186 -17.74 1.29 -11.17
C ILE A 186 -17.45 2.11 -9.91
N GLU A 187 -17.33 1.41 -8.78
CA GLU A 187 -17.12 1.99 -7.45
C GLU A 187 -16.08 1.17 -6.68
N GLY A 188 -15.23 1.87 -5.92
CA GLY A 188 -14.34 1.27 -4.94
C GLY A 188 -14.65 1.77 -3.53
N TYR A 189 -14.39 0.93 -2.53
CA TYR A 189 -14.62 1.20 -1.11
C TYR A 189 -13.40 0.83 -0.31
N CYS A 190 -13.03 1.65 0.67
CA CYS A 190 -11.93 1.35 1.59
C CYS A 190 -12.38 1.58 3.03
N ALA A 191 -12.15 0.59 3.89
CA ALA A 191 -12.23 0.79 5.33
C ALA A 191 -11.05 1.65 5.79
N LEU A 192 -11.35 2.77 6.47
CA LEU A 192 -10.37 3.60 7.17
C LEU A 192 -10.61 3.39 8.66
N THR A 193 -9.95 2.40 9.24
CA THR A 193 -10.42 1.72 10.46
C THR A 193 -10.35 2.58 11.73
N ASN A 194 -9.34 3.46 11.85
CA ASN A 194 -9.17 4.46 12.90
C ASN A 194 -7.80 5.13 12.78
N ASN A 195 -7.65 6.28 13.43
CA ASN A 195 -6.35 6.89 13.68
C ASN A 195 -6.39 7.80 14.92
N SER A 196 -6.21 7.21 16.10
CA SER A 196 -6.17 8.00 17.34
C SER A 196 -4.94 8.92 17.46
N ARG A 197 -4.03 8.92 16.48
CA ARG A 197 -2.88 9.82 16.39
C ARG A 197 -3.10 10.99 15.42
N ARG A 198 -4.22 11.02 14.67
CA ARG A 198 -4.54 12.15 13.80
C ARG A 198 -4.82 13.39 14.64
N LYS A 199 -3.97 14.42 14.54
CA LYS A 199 -4.13 15.69 15.26
C LYS A 199 -3.25 16.75 14.61
N ALA A 200 -3.53 18.02 14.89
CA ALA A 200 -2.73 19.13 14.40
C ALA A 200 -1.23 18.92 14.71
N GLY A 201 -0.39 19.08 13.69
CA GLY A 201 1.07 18.91 13.79
C GLY A 201 1.56 17.47 13.96
N ALA A 202 0.70 16.45 13.90
CA ALA A 202 1.15 15.06 13.85
C ALA A 202 1.71 14.71 12.47
N THR A 203 2.65 13.77 12.43
CA THR A 203 3.22 13.22 11.20
C THR A 203 3.28 11.70 11.25
N ASN A 204 3.36 11.06 10.07
CA ASN A 204 3.73 9.65 9.97
C ASN A 204 5.25 9.47 10.18
N ALA A 205 5.76 8.23 10.08
CA ALA A 205 7.18 7.96 10.25
C ALA A 205 8.09 8.63 9.19
N GLY A 206 7.53 8.93 8.01
CA GLY A 206 8.19 9.66 6.91
C GLY A 206 8.17 11.18 7.05
N GLY A 207 7.42 11.72 8.02
CA GLY A 207 7.28 13.16 8.22
C GLY A 207 6.08 13.79 7.49
N ASP A 208 5.26 12.99 6.80
CA ASP A 208 4.07 13.52 6.12
C ASP A 208 3.01 13.94 7.15
N PRO A 209 2.32 15.08 6.96
CA PRO A 209 1.30 15.55 7.89
C PRO A 209 0.15 14.55 8.07
N VAL A 210 -0.25 14.27 9.30
CA VAL A 210 -1.37 13.39 9.69
C VAL A 210 -2.33 14.18 10.56
N GLU A 211 -2.81 15.29 10.01
CA GLU A 211 -3.73 16.20 10.68
C GLU A 211 -5.16 16.08 10.13
N PRO A 212 -6.20 16.42 10.92
CA PRO A 212 -7.57 16.43 10.41
C PRO A 212 -7.76 17.58 9.44
N ILE A 213 -8.28 17.27 8.25
CA ILE A 213 -8.59 18.26 7.22
C ILE A 213 -10.08 18.17 6.90
N GLU A 214 -10.80 19.28 7.07
CA GLU A 214 -12.21 19.37 6.69
C GLU A 214 -12.37 19.16 5.17
N GLY A 215 -13.39 18.41 4.77
CA GLY A 215 -13.60 18.04 3.37
C GLY A 215 -12.61 16.99 2.84
N SER A 216 -11.72 16.44 3.67
CA SER A 216 -10.87 15.30 3.29
C SER A 216 -11.49 13.95 3.73
N PRO A 217 -10.96 12.80 3.26
CA PRO A 217 -11.38 11.48 3.75
C PRO A 217 -11.09 11.23 5.24
N ASN A 218 -10.35 12.13 5.91
CA ASN A 218 -9.90 11.97 7.28
C ASN A 218 -10.23 13.22 8.13
N PRO A 219 -11.52 13.56 8.33
CA PRO A 219 -11.91 14.87 8.87
C PRO A 219 -11.82 14.99 10.40
N ARG A 220 -11.67 13.88 11.14
CA ARG A 220 -11.77 13.87 12.61
C ARG A 220 -10.41 13.79 13.28
N ALA A 221 -10.19 14.66 14.27
CA ALA A 221 -9.08 14.52 15.22
C ALA A 221 -9.29 13.29 16.11
N GLU A 222 -8.19 12.65 16.49
CA GLU A 222 -8.15 11.49 17.40
C GLU A 222 -9.17 10.40 17.04
N ASN A 223 -9.35 10.14 15.74
CA ASN A 223 -10.36 9.23 15.23
C ASN A 223 -10.25 7.84 15.86
N ARG A 224 -11.25 7.44 16.65
CA ARG A 224 -11.30 6.14 17.37
C ARG A 224 -12.22 5.11 16.73
N TYR A 225 -13.00 5.50 15.73
CA TYR A 225 -14.12 4.70 15.21
C TYR A 225 -13.92 4.26 13.77
N GLY A 226 -13.28 5.10 12.96
CA GLY A 226 -13.10 4.85 11.54
C GLY A 226 -14.28 5.29 10.67
N GLN A 227 -14.11 5.18 9.36
CA GLN A 227 -15.07 5.57 8.33
C GLN A 227 -14.91 4.66 7.11
N ILE A 228 -15.88 4.66 6.20
CA ILE A 228 -15.75 3.98 4.90
C ILE A 228 -15.67 5.04 3.81
N LEU A 229 -14.52 5.09 3.15
CA LEU A 229 -14.31 5.87 1.94
C LEU A 229 -14.91 5.13 0.74
N ARG A 230 -15.55 5.86 -0.17
CA ARG A 230 -15.97 5.39 -1.48
C ARG A 230 -15.45 6.32 -2.57
N TRP A 231 -15.09 5.77 -3.74
CA TRP A 231 -14.75 6.55 -4.93
C TRP A 231 -15.36 5.98 -6.21
N TYR A 232 -15.50 6.86 -7.20
CA TYR A 232 -16.04 6.62 -8.53
C TYR A 232 -14.97 7.01 -9.55
N PRO A 233 -14.28 6.05 -10.19
CA PRO A 233 -13.35 6.33 -11.27
C PRO A 233 -14.04 7.12 -12.40
N ASP A 234 -13.36 8.15 -12.91
CA ASP A 234 -13.90 8.93 -14.04
C ASP A 234 -14.03 8.06 -15.29
N ALA A 235 -14.94 8.47 -16.19
CA ALA A 235 -15.25 7.76 -17.44
C ALA A 235 -15.71 6.31 -17.25
N ASP A 236 -16.20 5.95 -16.06
CA ASP A 236 -16.60 4.60 -15.70
C ASP A 236 -15.49 3.56 -15.96
N ASP A 237 -14.23 3.94 -15.76
CA ASP A 237 -13.06 3.10 -16.00
C ASP A 237 -12.11 3.07 -14.80
N HIS A 238 -11.91 1.87 -14.23
CA HIS A 238 -10.97 1.66 -13.14
C HIS A 238 -9.51 2.01 -13.49
N ALA A 239 -9.14 2.05 -14.77
CA ALA A 239 -7.83 2.53 -15.21
C ALA A 239 -7.68 4.06 -15.11
N SER A 240 -8.77 4.83 -14.99
CA SER A 240 -8.74 6.29 -14.94
C SER A 240 -7.87 6.82 -13.80
N ASP A 241 -7.16 7.91 -14.07
CA ASP A 241 -6.26 8.56 -13.11
C ASP A 241 -6.98 9.59 -12.24
N THR A 242 -8.26 9.85 -12.48
CA THR A 242 -9.08 10.76 -11.69
C THR A 242 -10.36 10.06 -11.22
N PHE A 243 -10.91 10.56 -10.11
CA PHE A 243 -12.11 10.02 -9.51
C PHE A 243 -12.84 11.08 -8.67
N ALA A 244 -14.15 10.92 -8.53
CA ALA A 244 -14.93 11.53 -7.46
C ALA A 244 -14.91 10.64 -6.21
N TRP A 245 -15.12 11.19 -5.03
CA TRP A 245 -15.19 10.41 -3.79
C TRP A 245 -16.15 10.99 -2.76
N ASP A 246 -16.63 10.12 -1.86
CA ASP A 246 -17.45 10.46 -0.69
C ASP A 246 -17.13 9.55 0.50
N LEU A 247 -17.56 9.95 1.71
CA LEU A 247 -17.57 9.06 2.87
C LEU A 247 -18.93 8.36 2.95
N TYR A 248 -18.94 7.07 2.60
CA TYR A 248 -20.14 6.23 2.62
C TYR A 248 -20.75 6.13 4.03
N VAL A 249 -19.89 6.05 5.06
CA VAL A 249 -20.29 6.14 6.48
C VAL A 249 -19.15 6.68 7.33
N MET A 250 -19.46 7.34 8.44
CA MET A 250 -18.52 7.91 9.43
C MET A 250 -18.78 7.43 10.85
#